data_AF-A0AAW3EBV6-F1
#
_entry.id   AF-A0AAW3EBV6-F1
#
_cell.length_a   1.000
_cell.length_b   1.000
_cell.length_c   1.000
_cell.angle_alpha   90.00
_cell.angle_beta   90.00
_cell.angle_gamma   90.00
#
_symmetry.space_group_name_H-M   'P 1'
#
loop_
_entity.id
_entity.type
_entity.pdbx_description
1 polymer ?
#
loop_
_entity_poly.entity_id
_entity_poly.type
_entity_poly.pdbx_seq_one_letter_code
_entity_poly.pdbx_strand_id
1 'polypeptide(L)'
;MEIKLKVNKKPVEPDEFLNEEEMELSPFHFSLVELSQYLNGFIDITFNDKLNVRLDLFSDFSVCLEDIIDSINAAKTRNCKSEEIWFCEQGSDFYIYYKVNENRLSLSYKKGPGVGGINREMSDFIVHIDTSEYIEKWTSIFQELRIIFEQELHKKIPSPF
;
A
#
# COMPACT_ATOMS: atom_id res chain seq x y z
N MET A 1 1.82 -15.47 -1.51
CA MET A 1 2.07 -14.01 -1.63
C MET A 1 2.85 -13.55 -0.41
N GLU A 2 3.82 -12.67 -0.61
CA GLU A 2 4.56 -12.02 0.46
C GLU A 2 4.47 -10.50 0.29
N ILE A 3 4.28 -9.77 1.40
CA ILE A 3 4.33 -8.31 1.44
C ILE A 3 5.34 -7.92 2.52
N LYS A 4 6.30 -7.07 2.19
CA LYS A 4 7.36 -6.63 3.10
C LYS A 4 7.47 -5.12 3.12
N LEU A 5 7.36 -4.53 4.30
CA LEU A 5 7.70 -3.14 4.53
C LEU A 5 9.21 -3.01 4.73
N LYS A 6 9.83 -2.06 4.04
CA LYS A 6 11.22 -1.66 4.29
C LYS A 6 11.27 -0.16 4.49
N VAL A 7 11.90 0.26 5.57
CA VAL A 7 12.10 1.67 5.91
C VAL A 7 13.56 1.94 6.25
N ASN A 8 14.01 3.15 5.95
CA ASN A 8 15.33 3.62 6.35
C ASN A 8 15.26 5.07 6.79
N LYS A 9 16.06 5.43 7.80
CA LYS A 9 16.16 6.82 8.25
C LYS A 9 16.75 7.70 7.13
N LYS A 10 16.30 8.94 7.08
CA LYS A 10 16.88 10.01 6.25
C LYS A 10 17.12 11.26 7.10
N PRO A 11 17.87 12.25 6.62
CA PRO A 11 17.87 13.58 7.23
C PRO A 11 16.44 14.09 7.37
N VAL A 12 16.11 14.70 8.51
CA VAL A 12 14.77 15.22 8.75
C VAL A 12 14.51 16.37 7.80
N GLU A 13 13.40 16.28 7.07
CA GLU A 13 12.93 17.28 6.12
C GLU A 13 11.59 17.82 6.64
N PRO A 14 11.61 18.77 7.58
CA PRO A 14 10.38 19.26 8.18
C PRO A 14 9.56 20.05 7.15
N ASP A 15 8.28 19.73 7.05
CA ASP A 15 7.32 20.48 6.25
C ASP A 15 6.48 21.39 7.17
N GLU A 16 6.75 22.70 7.09
CA GLU A 16 6.06 23.71 7.89
C GLU A 16 4.56 23.83 7.54
N PHE A 17 4.14 23.28 6.40
CA PHE A 17 2.73 23.29 5.96
C PHE A 17 1.98 22.01 6.33
N LEU A 18 2.64 21.03 6.97
CA LEU A 18 1.98 19.81 7.39
C LEU A 18 1.05 20.08 8.58
N ASN A 19 -0.26 20.15 8.30
CA ASN A 19 -1.29 20.48 9.28
C ASN A 19 -2.44 19.45 9.26
N GLU A 20 -2.61 18.73 10.36
CA GLU A 20 -3.63 17.68 10.51
C GLU A 20 -5.06 18.23 10.33
N GLU A 21 -5.33 19.45 10.79
CA GLU A 21 -6.66 20.06 10.74
C GLU A 21 -7.04 20.52 9.32
N GLU A 22 -6.06 20.87 8.49
CA GLU A 22 -6.29 21.40 7.14
C GLU A 22 -6.34 20.31 6.07
N MET A 23 -5.68 19.18 6.29
CA MET A 23 -5.52 18.14 5.27
C MET A 23 -6.73 17.20 5.12
N GLU A 24 -7.70 17.23 6.04
CA GLU A 24 -8.91 16.40 6.02
C GLU A 24 -8.63 14.88 5.87
N LEU A 25 -7.47 14.42 6.33
CA LEU A 25 -7.05 13.02 6.25
C LEU A 25 -7.49 12.21 7.49
N SER A 26 -7.64 10.90 7.32
CA SER A 26 -7.78 10.01 8.47
C SER A 26 -6.52 10.06 9.35
N PRO A 27 -6.61 9.81 10.67
CA PRO A 27 -5.42 9.83 11.54
C PRO A 27 -4.30 8.88 11.09
N PHE A 28 -4.67 7.76 10.45
CA PHE A 28 -3.71 6.82 9.89
C PHE A 28 -3.00 7.40 8.66
N HIS A 29 -3.77 7.96 7.72
CA HIS A 29 -3.20 8.58 6.52
C HIS A 29 -2.33 9.79 6.90
N PHE A 30 -2.81 10.67 7.77
CA PHE A 30 -2.01 11.81 8.24
C PHE A 30 -0.68 11.36 8.88
N SER A 31 -0.71 10.35 9.75
CA SER A 31 0.51 9.82 10.37
C SER A 31 1.48 9.22 9.34
N LEU A 32 0.97 8.64 8.25
CA LEU A 32 1.80 8.16 7.15
C LEU A 32 2.49 9.33 6.42
N VAL A 33 1.78 10.41 6.14
CA VAL A 33 2.37 11.62 5.53
C VAL A 33 3.39 12.25 6.48
N GLU A 34 3.07 12.40 7.76
CA GLU A 34 4.00 12.95 8.76
C GLU A 34 5.28 12.13 8.87
N LEU A 35 5.18 10.80 8.80
CA LEU A 35 6.32 9.89 8.83
C LEU A 35 7.31 10.12 7.67
N SER A 36 6.83 10.64 6.53
CA SER A 36 7.66 10.93 5.36
C SER A 36 8.74 11.98 5.62
N GLN A 37 8.63 12.78 6.69
CA GLN A 37 9.65 13.76 7.09
C GLN A 37 10.89 13.09 7.69
N TYR A 38 10.76 11.85 8.20
CA TYR A 38 11.79 11.18 8.99
C TYR A 38 12.41 9.97 8.28
N LEU A 39 11.64 9.31 7.42
CA LEU A 39 12.02 8.03 6.79
C LEU A 39 11.88 8.10 5.27
N ASN A 40 12.60 7.22 4.59
CA ASN A 40 12.20 6.69 3.29
C ASN A 40 11.60 5.30 3.51
N GLY A 41 10.70 4.87 2.62
CA GLY A 41 10.08 3.56 2.75
C GLY A 41 9.54 3.03 1.44
N PHE A 42 9.46 1.71 1.35
CA PHE A 42 8.81 1.02 0.25
C PHE A 42 8.18 -0.29 0.72
N ILE A 43 7.15 -0.72 0.02
CA ILE A 43 6.48 -2.01 0.21
C ILE A 43 6.80 -2.89 -1.00
N ASP A 44 7.47 -4.01 -0.75
CA ASP A 44 7.72 -5.04 -1.75
C ASP A 44 6.60 -6.09 -1.68
N ILE A 45 5.90 -6.31 -2.79
CA ILE A 45 4.86 -7.33 -2.96
C ILE A 45 5.38 -8.40 -3.91
N THR A 46 5.63 -9.60 -3.39
CA THR A 46 6.11 -10.76 -4.16
C THR A 46 5.00 -11.79 -4.32
N PHE A 47 4.56 -12.02 -5.56
CA PHE A 47 3.57 -13.05 -5.88
C PHE A 47 4.24 -14.40 -6.18
N ASN A 48 5.40 -14.38 -6.83
CA ASN A 48 6.32 -15.49 -7.03
C ASN A 48 7.71 -14.93 -7.42
N ASP A 49 8.69 -15.81 -7.65
CA ASP A 49 10.10 -15.45 -7.94
C ASP A 49 10.30 -14.43 -9.08
N LYS A 50 9.31 -14.26 -9.97
CA LYS A 50 9.39 -13.37 -11.15
C LYS A 50 8.41 -12.21 -11.10
N LEU A 51 7.43 -12.22 -10.19
CA LEU A 51 6.35 -11.24 -10.14
C LEU A 51 6.47 -10.42 -8.84
N ASN A 52 7.11 -9.26 -8.95
CA ASN A 52 7.44 -8.39 -7.82
C ASN A 52 7.01 -6.95 -8.08
N VAL A 53 5.98 -6.48 -7.38
CA VAL A 53 5.55 -5.09 -7.42
C VAL A 53 6.24 -4.36 -6.26
N ARG A 54 6.82 -3.18 -6.54
CA ARG A 54 7.28 -2.28 -5.49
C ARG A 54 6.40 -1.03 -5.46
N LEU A 55 5.97 -0.67 -4.26
CA LEU A 55 5.27 0.59 -3.96
C LEU A 55 6.19 1.47 -3.15
N ASP A 56 6.40 2.71 -3.54
CA ASP A 56 6.94 3.72 -2.64
C ASP A 56 5.93 3.99 -1.49
N LEU A 57 6.42 4.07 -0.25
CA LEU A 57 5.55 4.13 0.92
C LEU A 57 4.78 5.44 1.03
N PHE A 58 5.39 6.55 0.62
CA PHE A 58 4.88 7.90 0.86
C PHE A 58 4.24 8.53 -0.38
N SER A 59 4.39 7.89 -1.54
CA SER A 59 3.69 8.26 -2.78
C SER A 59 2.70 7.16 -3.18
N ASP A 60 3.17 6.07 -3.80
CA ASP A 60 2.30 4.98 -4.30
C ASP A 60 1.34 4.45 -3.24
N PHE A 61 1.84 4.05 -2.07
CA PHE A 61 1.02 3.46 -1.02
C PHE A 61 0.14 4.48 -0.32
N SER A 62 0.66 5.68 -0.02
CA SER A 62 -0.10 6.73 0.68
C SER A 62 -1.29 7.19 -0.15
N VAL A 63 -1.09 7.44 -1.45
CA VAL A 63 -2.15 7.89 -2.35
C VAL A 63 -3.23 6.84 -2.53
N CYS A 64 -2.84 5.56 -2.64
CA CYS A 64 -3.77 4.45 -2.83
C CYS A 64 -4.25 3.80 -1.52
N LEU A 65 -4.02 4.44 -0.37
CA LEU A 65 -4.28 3.85 0.94
C LEU A 65 -5.74 3.41 1.10
N GLU A 66 -6.69 4.28 0.73
CA GLU A 66 -8.12 4.00 0.86
C GLU A 66 -8.56 2.86 -0.07
N ASP A 67 -8.07 2.81 -1.30
CA ASP A 67 -8.36 1.72 -2.25
C ASP A 67 -7.81 0.37 -1.74
N ILE A 68 -6.64 0.39 -1.11
CA ILE A 68 -6.05 -0.81 -0.47
C ILE A 68 -6.93 -1.25 0.70
N ILE A 69 -7.36 -0.32 1.57
CA ILE A 69 -8.26 -0.61 2.70
C ILE A 69 -9.58 -1.21 2.18
N ASP A 70 -10.15 -0.63 1.13
CA ASP A 70 -11.38 -1.11 0.50
C ASP A 70 -11.22 -2.51 -0.11
N SER A 71 -10.07 -2.80 -0.71
CA SER A 71 -9.77 -4.14 -1.23
C SER A 71 -9.70 -5.19 -0.11
N ILE A 72 -9.14 -4.82 1.06
CA ILE A 72 -9.06 -5.70 2.23
C ILE A 72 -10.45 -5.92 2.81
N ASN A 73 -11.26 -4.87 2.93
CA ASN A 73 -12.63 -4.95 3.44
C ASN A 73 -13.54 -5.79 2.52
N ALA A 74 -13.37 -5.68 1.20
CA ALA A 74 -14.05 -6.54 0.23
C ALA A 74 -13.67 -8.01 0.43
N ALA A 75 -12.37 -8.30 0.63
CA ALA A 75 -11.90 -9.65 0.92
C ALA A 75 -12.44 -10.18 2.26
N LYS A 76 -12.48 -9.36 3.32
CA LYS A 76 -13.03 -9.72 4.65
C LYS A 76 -14.51 -10.07 4.59
N THR A 77 -15.29 -9.25 3.89
CA THR A 77 -16.75 -9.40 3.78
C THR A 77 -17.16 -10.47 2.77
N ARG A 78 -16.22 -10.99 1.97
CA ARG A 78 -16.47 -11.90 0.84
C ARG A 78 -17.48 -11.33 -0.17
N ASN A 79 -17.62 -10.01 -0.19
CA ASN A 79 -18.48 -9.34 -1.15
C ASN A 79 -17.86 -9.49 -2.53
N CYS A 80 -18.65 -9.96 -3.49
CA CYS A 80 -18.22 -10.07 -4.89
C CYS A 80 -18.04 -8.64 -5.45
N LYS A 81 -16.85 -8.10 -5.27
CA LYS A 81 -16.43 -6.74 -5.67
C LYS A 81 -15.29 -6.88 -6.68
N SER A 82 -15.32 -6.04 -7.71
CA SER A 82 -14.26 -5.93 -8.71
C SER A 82 -13.95 -4.46 -8.91
N GLU A 83 -12.77 -4.03 -8.51
CA GLU A 83 -12.31 -2.65 -8.63
C GLU A 83 -10.83 -2.61 -9.00
N GLU A 84 -10.35 -1.42 -9.34
CA GLU A 84 -8.95 -1.14 -9.66
C GLU A 84 -8.33 -0.26 -8.59
N ILE A 85 -7.08 -0.55 -8.26
CA ILE A 85 -6.21 0.35 -7.50
C ILE A 85 -5.25 0.94 -8.51
N TRP A 86 -5.31 2.26 -8.70
CA TRP A 86 -4.49 2.98 -9.66
C TRP A 86 -3.33 3.69 -8.96
N PHE A 87 -2.10 3.24 -9.25
CA PHE A 87 -0.88 3.85 -8.77
C PHE A 87 -0.36 4.78 -9.87
N CYS A 88 -0.18 6.07 -9.55
CA CYS A 88 0.15 7.12 -10.55
C CYS A 88 1.29 8.05 -10.13
N GLU A 89 1.80 7.96 -8.90
CA GLU A 89 2.82 8.91 -8.45
C GLU A 89 4.25 8.49 -8.79
N GLN A 90 5.11 9.51 -8.95
CA GLN A 90 6.55 9.39 -9.26
C GLN A 90 6.89 8.56 -10.52
N GLY A 91 6.02 8.58 -11.52
CA GLY A 91 6.30 7.96 -12.81
C GLY A 91 6.14 6.44 -12.81
N SER A 92 5.31 5.88 -11.92
CA SER A 92 4.88 4.49 -11.97
C SER A 92 3.38 4.42 -12.22
N ASP A 93 2.96 4.45 -13.49
CA ASP A 93 1.55 4.37 -13.88
C ASP A 93 1.11 2.93 -14.10
N PHE A 94 0.59 2.26 -13.06
CA PHE A 94 0.10 0.88 -13.17
C PHE A 94 -1.15 0.62 -12.34
N TYR A 95 -1.80 -0.48 -12.66
CA TYR A 95 -3.08 -0.86 -12.06
C TYR A 95 -2.97 -2.22 -11.40
N ILE A 96 -3.53 -2.34 -10.19
CA ILE A 96 -3.86 -3.64 -9.58
C ILE A 96 -5.38 -3.77 -9.57
N TYR A 97 -5.90 -4.63 -10.43
CA TYR A 97 -7.30 -5.02 -10.39
C TYR A 97 -7.48 -6.14 -9.38
N TYR A 98 -8.46 -6.02 -8.49
CA TYR A 98 -8.81 -7.09 -7.58
C TYR A 98 -10.24 -7.56 -7.83
N LYS A 99 -10.46 -8.87 -7.77
CA LYS A 99 -11.79 -9.48 -7.83
C LYS A 99 -11.91 -10.53 -6.74
N VAL A 100 -12.81 -10.29 -5.80
CA VAL A 100 -13.11 -11.22 -4.70
C VAL A 100 -14.18 -12.21 -5.18
N ASN A 101 -13.91 -13.50 -5.02
CA ASN A 101 -14.89 -14.56 -5.23
C ASN A 101 -14.82 -15.56 -4.06
N GLU A 102 -15.70 -15.37 -3.08
CA GLU A 102 -15.74 -16.12 -1.82
C GLU A 102 -14.37 -16.16 -1.10
N ASN A 103 -13.67 -17.30 -1.17
CA ASN A 103 -12.39 -17.53 -0.50
C ASN A 103 -11.18 -17.26 -1.40
N ARG A 104 -11.40 -16.89 -2.67
CA ARG A 104 -10.31 -16.61 -3.62
C ARG A 104 -10.34 -15.16 -4.08
N LEU A 105 -9.18 -14.55 -4.10
CA LEU A 105 -8.95 -13.23 -4.69
C LEU A 105 -8.16 -13.40 -6.00
N SER A 106 -8.67 -12.82 -7.07
CA SER A 106 -7.90 -12.63 -8.31
C SER A 106 -7.27 -11.25 -8.26
N LEU A 107 -5.95 -11.19 -8.44
CA LEU A 107 -5.21 -9.93 -8.60
C LEU A 107 -4.62 -9.89 -10.00
N SER A 108 -4.86 -8.80 -10.72
CA SER A 108 -4.26 -8.55 -12.04
C SER A 108 -3.41 -7.30 -11.98
N TYR A 109 -2.15 -7.43 -12.35
CA TYR A 109 -1.30 -6.28 -12.63
C TYR A 109 -1.45 -5.92 -14.11
N LYS A 110 -1.71 -4.64 -14.39
CA LYS A 110 -1.59 -4.09 -15.74
C LYS A 110 -0.66 -2.90 -15.75
N LYS A 111 0.26 -2.93 -16.71
CA LYS A 111 1.19 -1.85 -16.95
C LYS A 111 0.48 -0.71 -17.68
N GLY A 112 0.57 0.50 -17.14
CA GLY A 112 0.17 1.72 -17.84
C GLY A 112 1.30 2.26 -18.74
N PRO A 113 1.02 3.28 -19.56
CA PRO A 113 1.97 3.89 -20.49
C PRO A 113 3.24 4.45 -19.83
N GLY A 114 3.18 4.79 -18.54
CA GLY A 114 4.24 5.51 -17.84
C GLY A 114 5.10 4.72 -16.84
N VAL A 115 5.00 3.40 -16.72
CA VAL A 115 5.66 2.67 -15.61
C VAL A 115 7.19 2.79 -15.60
N GLY A 116 7.73 3.36 -14.54
CA GLY A 116 9.15 3.47 -14.20
C GLY A 116 9.68 2.37 -13.28
N GLY A 117 10.98 2.44 -12.99
CA GLY A 117 11.64 1.60 -11.98
C GLY A 117 11.54 0.08 -12.19
N ILE A 118 11.50 -0.66 -11.08
CA ILE A 118 11.40 -2.14 -11.04
C ILE A 118 10.11 -2.63 -11.70
N ASN A 119 9.04 -1.83 -11.63
CA ASN A 119 7.75 -2.19 -12.19
C ASN A 119 7.77 -2.20 -13.72
N ARG A 120 8.72 -1.50 -14.37
CA ARG A 120 8.83 -1.43 -15.84
C ARG A 120 9.15 -2.79 -16.48
N GLU A 121 9.89 -3.65 -15.80
CA GLU A 121 10.32 -4.94 -16.36
C GLU A 121 9.24 -6.02 -16.25
N MET A 122 8.19 -5.77 -15.47
CA MET A 122 7.08 -6.70 -15.33
C MET A 122 6.16 -6.68 -16.56
N SER A 123 5.80 -7.87 -17.01
CA SER A 123 4.69 -8.07 -17.95
C SER A 123 3.38 -8.12 -17.18
N ASP A 124 2.27 -7.78 -17.84
CA ASP A 124 0.93 -7.98 -17.30
C ASP A 124 0.75 -9.43 -16.81
N PHE A 125 0.13 -9.57 -15.63
CA PHE A 125 -0.08 -10.88 -15.03
C PHE A 125 -1.39 -10.94 -14.26
N ILE A 126 -1.85 -12.16 -14.04
CA ILE A 126 -2.98 -12.48 -13.18
C ILE A 126 -2.54 -13.59 -12.22
N VAL A 127 -2.83 -13.42 -10.94
CA VAL A 127 -2.60 -14.42 -9.91
C VAL A 127 -3.86 -14.63 -9.08
N HIS A 128 -3.97 -15.82 -8.49
CA HIS A 128 -5.04 -16.18 -7.59
C HIS A 128 -4.45 -16.52 -6.23
N ILE A 129 -4.98 -15.90 -5.19
CA ILE A 129 -4.54 -16.08 -3.81
C ILE A 129 -5.75 -16.31 -2.90
N ASP A 130 -5.52 -16.94 -1.76
CA ASP A 130 -6.57 -17.09 -0.76
C ASP A 130 -6.86 -15.74 -0.09
N THR A 131 -8.14 -15.43 0.13
CA THR A 131 -8.54 -14.14 0.73
C THR A 131 -7.99 -13.98 2.15
N SER A 132 -7.91 -15.08 2.92
CA SER A 132 -7.32 -15.07 4.25
C SER A 132 -5.82 -14.73 4.21
N GLU A 133 -5.09 -15.26 3.23
CA GLU A 133 -3.67 -14.95 3.04
C GLU A 133 -3.50 -13.47 2.70
N TYR A 134 -4.29 -12.94 1.77
CA TYR A 134 -4.26 -11.52 1.40
C TYR A 134 -4.49 -10.58 2.60
N ILE A 135 -5.54 -10.87 3.38
CA ILE A 135 -5.89 -10.08 4.57
C ILE A 135 -4.77 -10.15 5.61
N GLU A 136 -4.23 -11.35 5.86
CA GLU A 136 -3.13 -11.54 6.82
C GLU A 136 -1.90 -10.72 6.43
N LYS A 137 -1.48 -10.78 5.16
CA LYS A 137 -0.29 -10.04 4.69
C LYS A 137 -0.45 -8.54 4.82
N TRP A 138 -1.59 -7.99 4.43
CA TRP A 138 -1.83 -6.56 4.65
C TRP A 138 -1.93 -6.21 6.13
N THR A 139 -2.62 -7.01 6.93
CA THR A 139 -2.73 -6.77 8.38
C THR A 139 -1.35 -6.67 9.04
N SER A 140 -0.39 -7.51 8.63
CA SER A 140 1.00 -7.41 9.09
C SER A 140 1.62 -6.04 8.79
N ILE A 141 1.48 -5.55 7.55
CA ILE A 141 2.03 -4.24 7.15
C ILE A 141 1.42 -3.10 7.97
N PHE A 142 0.11 -3.11 8.17
CA PHE A 142 -0.55 -2.09 8.98
C PHE A 142 -0.15 -2.16 10.45
N GLN A 143 0.12 -3.35 11.00
CA GLN A 143 0.67 -3.50 12.34
C GLN A 143 2.11 -2.98 12.44
N GLU A 144 2.96 -3.29 11.46
CA GLU A 144 4.33 -2.79 11.39
C GLU A 144 4.37 -1.25 11.30
N LEU A 145 3.52 -0.64 10.47
CA LEU A 145 3.40 0.83 10.38
C LEU A 145 2.97 1.45 11.70
N ARG A 146 2.02 0.85 12.42
CA ARG A 146 1.59 1.34 13.74
C ARG A 146 2.72 1.32 14.77
N ILE A 147 3.56 0.30 14.74
CA ILE A 147 4.76 0.23 15.60
C ILE A 147 5.72 1.37 15.25
N ILE A 148 5.92 1.64 13.95
CA ILE A 148 6.78 2.73 13.48
C ILE A 148 6.21 4.10 13.89
N PHE A 149 4.89 4.31 13.79
CA PHE A 149 4.25 5.54 14.27
C PHE A 149 4.48 5.77 15.76
N GLU A 150 4.41 4.73 16.59
CA GLU A 150 4.69 4.86 18.02
C GLU A 150 6.18 5.16 18.30
N GLN A 151 7.08 4.59 17.50
CA GLN A 151 8.52 4.76 17.68
C GLN A 151 9.04 6.11 17.21
N GLU A 152 8.64 6.55 16.02
CA GLU A 152 9.19 7.75 15.38
C GLU A 152 8.32 9.00 15.59
N LEU A 153 6.98 8.84 15.71
CA LEU A 153 6.05 9.96 15.91
C LEU A 153 5.49 10.05 17.34
N HIS A 154 5.74 9.03 18.18
CA HIS A 154 5.15 8.92 19.52
C HIS A 154 3.61 8.92 19.52
N LYS A 155 3.00 8.47 18.42
CA LYS A 155 1.53 8.43 18.23
C LYS A 155 1.02 6.98 18.27
N LYS A 156 -0.06 6.76 19.02
CA LYS A 156 -0.79 5.47 19.05
C LYS A 156 -2.00 5.52 18.14
N ILE A 157 -1.79 5.09 16.90
CA ILE A 157 -2.82 5.12 15.86
C ILE A 157 -3.52 3.75 15.78
N PRO A 158 -4.87 3.68 15.68
CA PRO A 158 -5.59 2.42 15.49
C PRO A 158 -5.39 1.84 14.07
N SER A 159 -5.75 0.56 13.88
CA SER A 159 -5.84 -0.03 12.53
C SER A 159 -6.96 0.64 11.74
N PRO A 160 -6.80 0.92 10.43
CA PRO A 160 -7.84 1.58 9.64
C PRO A 160 -8.95 0.63 9.12
N PHE A 161 -8.87 -0.68 9.40
CA PHE A 161 -9.85 -1.70 9.02
C PHE A 161 -9.84 -2.91 9.96
#